data_AF-A0A665UBN4-F1
#
_entry.id   AF-A0A665UBN4-F1
#
_cell.length_a   1.000
_cell.length_b   1.000
_cell.length_c   1.000
_cell.angle_alpha   90.00
_cell.angle_beta   90.00
_cell.angle_gamma   90.00
#
_symmetry.space_group_name_H-M   'P 1'
#
loop_
_entity.id
_entity.type
_entity.pdbx_description
1 polymer ?
#
loop_
_entity_poly.entity_id
_entity_poly.type
_entity_poly.pdbx_seq_one_letter_code
_entity_poly.pdbx_strand_id
1 'polypeptide(L)'
;LGCRGYHLTEHDVETAHGVLHVTMRGVAKGNRPTILTYHDIGLNHKSCFNSLFNYEDMQEITQHFSVVHVDAPGQQENAPVFPTGYQYPTIDELAEMLPSVLSQVKNVIGIGVGAGANILTRLALNEPSLVEGLVLINIDPCAKGWIDWAASKVSHTHTHTITSDSNQVLVYLILI
;
A
#
# COMPACT_ATOMS: atom_id res chain seq x y z
N LEU A 1 -20.38 -23.62 -10.98
CA LEU A 1 -19.14 -23.19 -10.32
C LEU A 1 -19.32 -21.72 -9.96
N GLY A 2 -19.83 -21.44 -8.75
CA GLY A 2 -20.30 -20.12 -8.37
C GLY A 2 -19.15 -19.23 -7.91
N CYS A 3 -18.86 -18.17 -8.67
CA CYS A 3 -18.03 -17.07 -8.22
C CYS A 3 -18.71 -16.44 -7.00
N ARG A 4 -18.18 -16.66 -5.78
CA ARG A 4 -18.55 -15.83 -4.63
C ARG A 4 -17.89 -14.47 -4.86
N GLY A 5 -18.58 -13.61 -5.61
CA GLY A 5 -18.16 -12.21 -5.77
C GLY A 5 -18.20 -11.56 -4.39
N TYR A 6 -17.02 -11.29 -3.83
CA TYR A 6 -16.93 -10.42 -2.67
C TYR A 6 -17.50 -9.05 -3.09
N HIS A 7 -18.40 -8.50 -2.28
CA HIS A 7 -18.88 -7.15 -2.52
C HIS A 7 -17.69 -6.19 -2.41
N LEU A 8 -17.39 -5.50 -3.50
CA LEU A 8 -16.40 -4.44 -3.58
C LEU A 8 -17.15 -3.11 -3.46
N THR A 9 -16.71 -2.26 -2.53
CA THR A 9 -17.24 -0.90 -2.40
C THR A 9 -16.09 0.08 -2.46
N GLU A 10 -16.19 1.04 -3.37
CA GLU A 10 -15.23 2.13 -3.54
C GLU A 10 -15.76 3.38 -2.84
N HIS A 11 -14.86 4.10 -2.16
CA HIS A 11 -15.19 5.32 -1.43
C HIS A 11 -14.07 6.34 -1.62
N ASP A 12 -14.44 7.61 -1.68
CA ASP A 12 -13.50 8.73 -1.58
C ASP A 12 -13.57 9.28 -0.15
N VAL A 13 -12.42 9.27 0.53
CA VAL A 13 -12.30 9.69 1.93
C VAL A 13 -11.59 11.03 1.98
N GLU A 14 -12.28 12.04 2.51
CA GLU A 14 -11.69 13.35 2.81
C GLU A 14 -10.72 13.23 4.00
N THR A 15 -9.52 13.78 3.84
CA THR A 15 -8.47 13.74 4.87
C THR A 15 -7.82 15.12 5.03
N ALA A 16 -6.90 15.26 5.99
CA ALA A 16 -6.18 16.52 6.23
C ALA A 16 -5.40 17.03 5.00
N HIS A 17 -4.98 16.13 4.10
CA HIS A 17 -4.08 16.43 2.98
C HIS A 17 -4.71 16.13 1.61
N GLY A 18 -6.04 16.13 1.54
CA GLY A 18 -6.82 15.85 0.33
C GLY A 18 -7.59 14.53 0.39
N VAL A 19 -8.00 14.04 -0.77
CA VAL A 19 -8.86 12.85 -0.89
C VAL A 19 -8.03 11.59 -1.12
N LEU A 20 -8.36 10.52 -0.39
CA LEU A 20 -7.90 9.17 -0.71
C LEU A 20 -9.04 8.34 -1.31
N HIS A 21 -8.76 7.72 -2.44
CA HIS A 21 -9.65 6.70 -3.00
C HIS A 21 -9.35 5.36 -2.33
N VAL A 22 -10.38 4.68 -1.85
CA VAL A 22 -10.25 3.39 -1.18
C VAL A 22 -11.23 2.35 -1.71
N THR A 23 -10.75 1.13 -1.89
CA THR A 23 -11.56 -0.02 -2.29
C THR A 23 -11.65 -0.99 -1.13
N MET A 24 -12.85 -1.17 -0.58
CA MET A 24 -13.11 -2.15 0.47
C MET A 24 -13.59 -3.47 -0.12
N ARG A 25 -13.03 -4.58 0.38
CA ARG A 25 -13.43 -5.95 0.02
C ARG A 25 -13.82 -6.72 1.28
N GLY A 26 -14.98 -7.37 1.21
CA GLY A 26 -15.50 -8.17 2.32
C GLY A 26 -16.09 -7.32 3.45
N VAL A 27 -16.45 -7.97 4.55
CA VAL A 27 -17.08 -7.32 5.70
C VAL A 27 -16.27 -7.69 6.94
N ALA A 28 -16.03 -6.71 7.82
CA ALA A 28 -15.36 -6.95 9.09
C ALA A 28 -16.14 -8.00 9.90
N LYS A 29 -15.47 -9.09 10.29
CA LYS A 29 -16.08 -10.20 11.05
C LYS A 29 -15.55 -10.19 12.47
N GLY A 30 -16.45 -9.89 13.41
CA GLY A 30 -16.13 -9.89 14.83
C GLY A 30 -15.06 -8.86 15.18
N ASN A 31 -14.05 -9.29 15.93
CA ASN A 31 -12.99 -8.43 16.46
C ASN A 31 -11.65 -8.63 15.71
N ARG A 32 -11.70 -9.11 14.45
CA ARG A 32 -10.52 -9.33 13.63
C ARG A 32 -10.02 -8.02 13.03
N PRO A 33 -8.70 -7.83 12.90
CA PRO A 33 -8.15 -6.64 12.26
C PRO A 33 -8.55 -6.55 10.79
N THR A 34 -8.58 -5.34 10.25
CA THR A 34 -8.71 -5.13 8.80
C THR A 34 -7.33 -5.22 8.15
N ILE A 35 -7.24 -5.86 6.99
CA ILE A 35 -6.02 -5.81 6.17
C ILE A 35 -6.01 -4.47 5.44
N LEU A 36 -5.01 -3.62 5.69
CA LEU A 36 -4.81 -2.36 4.99
C LEU A 36 -3.68 -2.53 3.96
N THR A 37 -3.88 -2.13 2.72
CA THR A 37 -2.81 -2.19 1.71
C THR A 37 -2.42 -0.83 1.18
N TYR A 38 -1.11 -0.60 0.98
CA TYR A 38 -0.59 0.60 0.33
C TYR A 38 0.45 0.22 -0.73
N HIS A 39 0.24 0.66 -1.97
CA HIS A 39 1.01 0.23 -3.13
C HIS A 39 2.35 0.97 -3.30
N ASP A 40 3.17 0.51 -4.24
CA ASP A 40 4.42 1.17 -4.62
C ASP A 40 4.21 2.25 -5.71
N ILE A 41 5.24 3.07 -5.95
CA ILE A 41 5.24 4.12 -6.96
C ILE A 41 5.00 3.54 -8.37
N GLY A 42 4.14 4.19 -9.14
CA GLY A 42 3.80 3.78 -10.52
C GLY A 42 2.81 2.62 -10.60
N LEU A 43 2.28 2.18 -9.46
CA LEU A 43 1.22 1.19 -9.36
C LEU A 43 -0.04 1.82 -8.72
N ASN A 44 -1.09 1.02 -8.65
CA ASN A 44 -2.26 1.24 -7.82
C ASN A 44 -2.63 -0.08 -7.13
N HIS A 45 -3.69 -0.13 -6.35
CA HIS A 45 -4.04 -1.34 -5.62
C HIS A 45 -4.28 -2.55 -6.54
N LYS A 46 -4.87 -2.33 -7.71
CA LYS A 46 -5.16 -3.40 -8.66
C LYS A 46 -3.88 -3.99 -9.23
N SER A 47 -2.98 -3.15 -9.75
CA SER A 47 -1.72 -3.62 -10.33
C SER A 47 -0.73 -4.14 -9.29
N CYS A 48 -0.80 -3.65 -8.04
CA CYS A 48 0.10 -4.06 -6.96
C CYS A 48 -0.37 -5.32 -6.22
N PHE A 49 -1.68 -5.50 -6.01
CA PHE A 49 -2.19 -6.50 -5.06
C PHE A 49 -3.20 -7.50 -5.64
N ASN A 50 -3.85 -7.26 -6.78
CA ASN A 50 -4.86 -8.21 -7.28
C ASN A 50 -4.29 -9.61 -7.50
N SER A 51 -3.07 -9.73 -8.02
CA SER A 51 -2.40 -11.01 -8.20
C SER A 51 -2.25 -11.77 -6.87
N LEU A 52 -1.90 -11.06 -5.80
CA LEU A 52 -1.75 -11.64 -4.46
C LEU A 52 -3.12 -12.05 -3.88
N PHE A 53 -4.10 -11.14 -3.84
CA PHE A 53 -5.39 -11.38 -3.18
C PHE A 53 -6.34 -12.27 -3.97
N ASN A 54 -6.06 -12.52 -5.25
CA ASN A 54 -6.83 -13.46 -6.06
C ASN A 54 -6.17 -14.84 -6.16
N TYR A 55 -4.96 -15.01 -5.62
CA TYR A 55 -4.35 -16.32 -5.49
C TYR A 55 -5.16 -17.22 -4.53
N GLU A 56 -5.37 -18.48 -4.89
CA GLU A 56 -6.32 -19.38 -4.20
C GLU A 56 -6.02 -19.50 -2.70
N ASP A 57 -4.76 -19.71 -2.34
CA ASP A 57 -4.32 -19.81 -0.95
C ASP A 57 -4.57 -18.50 -0.17
N MET A 58 -4.34 -17.35 -0.82
CA MET A 58 -4.59 -16.05 -0.21
C MET A 58 -6.08 -15.76 -0.06
N GLN A 59 -6.93 -16.31 -0.91
CA GLN A 59 -8.38 -16.19 -0.75
C GLN A 59 -8.88 -16.96 0.47
N GLU A 60 -8.28 -18.12 0.78
CA GLU A 60 -8.62 -18.88 1.98
C GLU A 60 -8.29 -18.10 3.26
N ILE A 61 -7.21 -17.34 3.24
CA ILE A 61 -6.82 -16.44 4.33
C ILE A 61 -7.73 -15.21 4.34
N THR A 62 -7.85 -14.48 3.23
CA THR A 62 -8.47 -13.15 3.20
C THR A 62 -10.00 -13.17 3.34
N GLN A 63 -10.68 -14.29 3.07
CA GLN A 63 -12.14 -14.44 3.32
C GLN A 63 -12.54 -14.23 4.80
N HIS A 64 -11.55 -14.28 5.69
CA HIS A 64 -11.68 -14.18 7.12
C HIS A 64 -11.49 -12.75 7.66
N PHE A 65 -11.04 -11.83 6.81
CA PHE A 65 -10.71 -10.45 7.13
C PHE A 65 -11.47 -9.49 6.19
N SER A 66 -11.73 -8.27 6.66
CA SER A 66 -11.99 -7.15 5.74
C SER A 66 -10.68 -6.69 5.14
N VAL A 67 -10.70 -6.24 3.88
CA VAL A 67 -9.54 -5.65 3.21
C VAL A 67 -9.89 -4.23 2.79
N VAL A 68 -9.01 -3.29 3.07
CA VAL A 68 -9.08 -1.90 2.60
C VAL A 68 -7.84 -1.65 1.76
N HIS A 69 -8.08 -1.44 0.47
CA HIS A 69 -7.05 -1.03 -0.46
C HIS A 69 -7.04 0.49 -0.56
N VAL A 70 -5.89 1.12 -0.34
CA VAL A 70 -5.72 2.57 -0.52
C VAL A 70 -4.96 2.81 -1.83
N ASP A 71 -5.53 3.66 -2.68
CA ASP A 71 -4.82 4.26 -3.79
C ASP A 71 -4.26 5.62 -3.34
N ALA A 72 -2.96 5.83 -3.56
CA ALA A 72 -2.33 7.11 -3.29
C ALA A 72 -3.00 8.21 -4.15
N PRO A 73 -2.97 9.48 -3.70
CA PRO A 73 -3.63 10.57 -4.42
C PRO A 73 -3.25 10.59 -5.90
N GLY A 74 -4.26 10.55 -6.78
CA GLY A 74 -4.07 10.59 -8.23
C GLY A 74 -3.60 9.28 -8.87
N GLN A 75 -3.50 8.19 -8.11
CA GLN A 75 -3.08 6.87 -8.62
C GLN A 75 -4.27 5.90 -8.86
N GLN A 76 -5.48 6.26 -8.41
CA GLN A 76 -6.67 5.48 -8.73
C GLN A 76 -6.95 5.48 -10.24
N GLU A 77 -7.69 4.47 -10.72
CA GLU A 77 -8.05 4.39 -12.13
C GLU A 77 -8.86 5.61 -12.57
N ASN A 78 -8.48 6.18 -13.72
CA ASN A 78 -9.11 7.37 -14.31
C ASN A 78 -9.04 8.63 -13.41
N ALA A 79 -8.06 8.71 -12.51
CA ALA A 79 -7.84 9.90 -11.71
C ALA A 79 -7.65 11.14 -12.60
N PRO A 80 -8.26 12.29 -12.25
CA PRO A 80 -8.03 13.54 -12.96
C PRO A 80 -6.58 14.00 -12.77
N VAL A 81 -6.05 14.69 -13.77
CA VAL A 81 -4.73 15.31 -13.67
C VAL A 81 -4.79 16.45 -12.65
N PHE A 82 -3.82 16.49 -11.73
CA PHE A 82 -3.70 17.59 -10.78
C PHE A 82 -3.49 18.95 -11.48
N PRO A 83 -4.02 20.05 -10.91
CA PRO A 83 -3.81 21.37 -11.47
C PRO A 83 -2.33 21.79 -11.42
N THR A 84 -1.93 22.68 -12.31
CA THR A 84 -0.57 23.26 -12.30
C THR A 84 -0.27 23.89 -10.94
N GLY A 85 0.86 23.50 -10.34
CA GLY A 85 1.29 24.03 -9.03
C GLY A 85 0.71 23.29 -7.83
N TYR A 86 -0.06 22.21 -8.03
CA TYR A 86 -0.51 21.33 -6.96
C TYR A 86 0.68 20.83 -6.14
N GLN A 87 0.59 20.97 -4.82
CA GLN A 87 1.57 20.44 -3.88
C GLN A 87 1.16 19.03 -3.52
N TYR A 88 1.92 18.05 -4.00
CA TYR A 88 1.67 16.65 -3.67
C TYR A 88 2.07 16.38 -2.22
N PRO A 89 1.28 15.61 -1.44
CA PRO A 89 1.60 15.31 -0.06
C PRO A 89 2.96 14.60 0.08
N THR A 90 3.73 14.98 1.10
CA THR A 90 4.97 14.29 1.50
C THR A 90 4.67 12.89 2.04
N ILE A 91 5.68 12.03 2.18
CA ILE A 91 5.49 10.67 2.73
C ILE A 91 4.91 10.71 4.16
N ASP A 92 5.32 11.70 4.97
CA ASP A 92 4.76 11.93 6.30
C ASP A 92 3.29 12.31 6.22
N GLU A 93 2.94 13.28 5.38
CA GLU A 93 1.55 13.71 5.18
C GLU A 93 0.68 12.57 4.62
N LEU A 94 1.19 11.77 3.68
CA LEU A 94 0.49 10.57 3.17
C LEU A 94 0.19 9.57 4.29
N ALA A 95 1.08 9.41 5.28
CA ALA A 95 0.83 8.56 6.43
C ALA A 95 -0.24 9.17 7.37
N GLU A 96 -0.22 10.50 7.56
CA GLU A 96 -1.21 11.24 8.35
C GLU A 96 -2.63 11.22 7.75
N MET A 97 -2.78 10.90 6.45
CA MET A 97 -4.08 10.72 5.82
C MET A 97 -4.78 9.41 6.25
N LEU A 98 -4.01 8.38 6.62
CA LEU A 98 -4.53 7.02 6.84
C LEU A 98 -5.46 6.87 8.06
N PRO A 99 -5.29 7.56 9.19
CA PRO A 99 -6.24 7.49 10.30
C PRO A 99 -7.68 7.84 9.90
N SER A 100 -7.88 8.75 8.93
CA SER A 100 -9.22 9.12 8.44
C SER A 100 -9.90 7.94 7.72
N VAL A 101 -9.14 7.19 6.92
CA VAL A 101 -9.58 5.95 6.25
C VAL A 101 -9.95 4.88 7.28
N LEU A 102 -9.26 4.86 8.42
CA LEU A 102 -9.43 3.87 9.48
C LEU A 102 -10.40 4.30 10.59
N SER A 103 -11.14 5.40 10.42
CA SER A 103 -11.99 5.97 11.47
C SER A 103 -13.04 5.00 12.05
N GLN A 104 -13.48 4.01 11.28
CA GLN A 104 -14.41 2.95 11.72
C GLN A 104 -13.75 1.59 11.92
N VAL A 105 -12.42 1.53 11.79
CA VAL A 105 -11.62 0.31 11.90
C VAL A 105 -10.93 0.31 13.26
N LYS A 106 -11.06 -0.80 14.00
CA LYS A 106 -10.45 -0.92 15.33
C LYS A 106 -8.92 -0.94 15.26
N ASN A 107 -8.39 -1.80 14.39
CA ASN A 107 -6.97 -1.97 14.17
C ASN A 107 -6.73 -2.70 12.83
N VAL A 108 -5.48 -2.64 12.36
CA VAL A 108 -5.09 -3.14 11.04
C VAL A 108 -3.86 -4.03 11.07
N ILE A 109 -3.79 -4.92 10.08
CA ILE A 109 -2.55 -5.52 9.60
C ILE A 109 -2.20 -4.82 8.29
N GLY A 110 -1.09 -4.08 8.26
CA GLY A 110 -0.66 -3.33 7.07
C GLY A 110 0.16 -4.19 6.12
N ILE A 111 -0.11 -4.11 4.82
CA ILE A 111 0.68 -4.72 3.75
C ILE A 111 1.13 -3.61 2.80
N GLY A 112 2.44 -3.32 2.80
CA GLY A 112 3.01 -2.22 2.02
C GLY A 112 4.07 -2.72 1.05
N VAL A 113 4.13 -2.13 -0.14
CA VAL A 113 5.19 -2.39 -1.13
C VAL A 113 5.96 -1.10 -1.40
N GLY A 114 7.29 -1.13 -1.34
CA GLY A 114 8.17 0.00 -1.67
C GLY A 114 7.78 1.29 -0.92
N ALA A 115 7.32 2.31 -1.63
CA ALA A 115 6.84 3.56 -1.01
C ALA A 115 5.68 3.32 -0.03
N GLY A 116 4.74 2.43 -0.36
CA GLY A 116 3.65 2.06 0.54
C GLY A 116 4.13 1.37 1.82
N ALA A 117 5.24 0.62 1.76
CA ALA A 117 5.87 0.06 2.95
C ALA A 117 6.42 1.16 3.87
N ASN A 118 7.04 2.20 3.30
CA ASN A 118 7.54 3.35 4.06
C ASN A 118 6.38 4.14 4.72
N ILE A 119 5.30 4.39 3.97
CA ILE A 119 4.10 5.09 4.47
C ILE A 119 3.45 4.31 5.63
N LEU A 120 3.24 3.00 5.48
CA LEU A 120 2.65 2.18 6.56
C LEU A 120 3.57 2.06 7.78
N THR A 121 4.88 2.09 7.58
CA THR A 121 5.84 2.16 8.71
C THR A 121 5.67 3.45 9.49
N ARG A 122 5.46 4.59 8.82
CA ARG A 122 5.20 5.88 9.50
C ARG A 122 3.84 5.88 10.21
N LEU A 123 2.80 5.30 9.62
CA LEU A 123 1.52 5.10 10.32
C LEU A 123 1.72 4.33 11.63
N ALA A 124 2.47 3.23 11.59
CA ALA A 124 2.77 2.43 12.78
C ALA A 124 3.57 3.20 13.85
N LEU A 125 4.49 4.07 13.45
CA LEU A 125 5.25 4.90 14.38
C LEU A 125 4.39 6.01 15.01
N ASN A 126 3.48 6.59 14.23
CA ASN A 126 2.62 7.70 14.67
C ASN A 126 1.42 7.22 15.49
N GLU A 127 0.81 6.10 15.08
CA GLU A 127 -0.42 5.54 15.64
C GLU A 127 -0.26 4.04 15.98
N PRO A 128 0.66 3.68 16.88
CA PRO A 128 0.99 2.27 17.16
C PRO A 128 -0.21 1.46 17.67
N SER A 129 -1.19 2.10 18.33
CA SER A 129 -2.42 1.42 18.77
C SER A 129 -3.35 0.98 17.64
N LEU A 130 -3.20 1.57 16.44
CA LEU A 130 -4.01 1.19 15.28
C LEU A 130 -3.41 0.01 14.50
N VAL A 131 -2.13 -0.30 14.66
CA VAL A 131 -1.42 -1.28 13.81
C VAL A 131 -1.00 -2.51 14.63
N GLU A 132 -1.60 -3.67 14.36
CA GLU A 132 -1.23 -4.94 15.01
C GLU A 132 0.03 -5.57 14.38
N GLY A 133 0.31 -5.25 13.13
CA GLY A 133 1.51 -5.74 12.44
C GLY A 133 1.63 -5.23 11.02
N LEU A 134 2.83 -5.37 10.47
CA LEU A 134 3.20 -4.92 9.13
C LEU A 134 3.87 -6.03 8.32
N VAL A 135 3.46 -6.18 7.07
CA VAL A 135 4.13 -6.94 6.02
C VAL A 135 4.73 -5.92 5.04
N LEU A 136 6.04 -5.75 5.08
CA LEU A 136 6.76 -4.74 4.30
C LEU A 136 7.56 -5.41 3.19
N ILE A 137 7.19 -5.13 1.94
CA ILE A 137 7.75 -5.76 0.75
C ILE A 137 8.63 -4.75 0.02
N ASN A 138 9.88 -5.10 -0.27
CA ASN A 138 10.83 -4.23 -0.99
C ASN A 138 10.94 -2.82 -0.40
N ILE A 139 10.91 -2.70 0.93
CA ILE A 139 11.08 -1.41 1.59
C ILE A 139 12.51 -0.89 1.40
N ASP A 140 12.66 0.34 0.93
CA ASP A 140 13.91 1.10 0.99
C ASP A 140 13.77 2.19 2.08
N PRO A 141 14.35 1.99 3.28
CA PRO A 141 14.28 2.98 4.36
C PRO A 141 15.12 4.22 4.04
N CYS A 142 16.08 4.10 3.12
CA CYS A 142 16.77 5.24 2.55
C CYS A 142 15.91 5.77 1.40
N ALA A 143 15.33 6.96 1.56
CA ALA A 143 14.75 7.68 0.44
C ALA A 143 15.86 8.03 -0.56
N LYS A 144 16.25 7.08 -1.42
CA LYS A 144 17.05 7.38 -2.61
C LYS A 144 16.22 8.35 -3.42
N GLY A 145 16.65 9.61 -3.44
CA GLY A 145 16.02 10.63 -4.26
C GLY A 145 15.93 10.12 -5.71
N TRP A 146 14.94 10.61 -6.45
CA TRP A 146 14.76 10.34 -7.89
C TRP A 146 16.07 10.34 -8.71
N ILE A 147 17.08 11.10 -8.27
CA ILE A 147 18.44 11.16 -8.83
C ILE A 147 19.22 9.84 -8.66
N ASP A 148 19.16 9.18 -7.50
CA ASP A 148 19.86 7.91 -7.27
C ASP A 148 19.17 6.75 -8.00
N TRP A 149 17.85 6.78 -8.11
CA TRP A 149 17.10 5.83 -8.96
C TRP A 149 17.47 5.99 -10.43
N ALA A 150 17.47 7.23 -10.95
CA ALA A 150 17.86 7.52 -12.33
C ALA A 150 19.34 7.18 -12.59
N ALA A 151 20.24 7.51 -11.66
CA ALA A 151 21.65 7.18 -11.74
C ALA A 151 21.86 5.66 -11.80
N SER A 152 21.12 4.89 -10.99
CA SER A 152 21.20 3.43 -11.01
C SER A 152 20.75 2.84 -12.35
N LYS A 153 19.75 3.43 -13.02
CA LYS A 153 19.28 2.99 -14.35
C LYS A 153 20.26 3.36 -15.47
N VAL A 154 20.97 4.50 -15.34
CA VAL A 154 21.99 4.95 -16.32
C VAL A 154 23.32 4.20 -16.13
N SER A 155 23.69 3.82 -14.91
CA SER A 155 24.92 3.06 -14.65
C SER A 155 24.85 1.59 -15.15
N HIS A 156 23.66 1.06 -15.43
CA HIS A 156 23.50 -0.24 -16.07
C HIS A 156 23.92 -0.27 -17.55
N THR A 157 24.17 0.88 -18.19
CA THR A 157 24.55 0.92 -19.62
C THR A 157 26.07 0.88 -19.85
N HIS A 158 26.91 0.92 -18.81
CA HIS A 158 28.38 0.86 -18.95
C HIS A 158 29.06 0.10 -17.79
N THR A 159 28.88 -1.21 -17.67
CA THR A 159 29.95 -2.19 -17.33
C THR A 159 29.38 -3.61 -17.24
N HIS A 160 30.10 -4.56 -17.84
CA HIS A 160 29.77 -5.97 -17.84
C HIS A 160 29.91 -6.62 -16.46
N THR A 161 28.92 -7.47 -16.14
CA THR A 161 28.95 -8.64 -15.23
C THR A 161 29.01 -8.40 -13.71
N ILE A 162 27.83 -8.44 -13.07
CA ILE A 162 27.62 -9.18 -11.81
C ILE A 162 26.32 -9.97 -11.98
N THR A 163 26.41 -11.30 -11.95
CA THR A 163 25.26 -12.16 -11.71
C THR A 163 24.82 -11.96 -10.25
N SER A 164 23.82 -11.11 -10.02
CA SER A 164 23.09 -11.07 -8.76
C SER A 164 21.77 -11.79 -8.97
N ASP A 165 21.55 -12.90 -8.26
CA ASP A 165 20.28 -13.64 -8.28
C ASP A 165 19.08 -12.69 -8.09
N SER A 166 18.30 -12.50 -9.15
CA SER A 166 17.29 -11.46 -9.28
C SER A 166 15.97 -11.72 -8.53
N ASN A 167 15.95 -12.53 -7.46
CA ASN A 167 14.69 -12.98 -6.84
C ASN A 167 14.70 -13.06 -5.31
N GLN A 168 15.26 -12.06 -4.62
CA GLN A 168 15.01 -11.88 -3.19
C GLN A 168 13.99 -10.75 -3.00
N VAL A 169 12.70 -11.09 -3.01
CA VAL A 169 11.67 -10.20 -2.48
C VAL A 169 11.90 -10.13 -0.97
N LEU A 170 12.39 -9.00 -0.47
CA LEU A 170 12.58 -8.81 0.96
C LEU A 170 11.22 -8.54 1.60
N VAL A 171 10.74 -9.49 2.40
CA VAL A 171 9.52 -9.36 3.20
C VAL A 171 9.91 -9.25 4.67
N TYR A 172 9.60 -8.12 5.29
CA TYR A 172 9.73 -7.96 6.73
C TYR A 172 8.36 -8.09 7.38
N LEU A 173 8.25 -8.98 8.36
CA LEU A 173 7.08 -9.08 9.25
C LEU A 173 7.44 -8.40 10.57
N ILE A 174 6.74 -7.31 10.90
CA ILE A 174 6.89 -6.60 12.18
C ILE A 174 5.60 -6.78 12.97
N LEU A 175 5.71 -7.34 14.17
CA LEU A 175 4.64 -7.37 15.17
C LEU A 175 4.88 -6.19 16.12
N ILE A 176 3.87 -5.35 16.32
CA ILE A 176 3.95 -4.11 17.13
C ILE A 176 3.41 -4.35 18.53
#